data_AF-A0AAJ1BQJ7-F1
#
_entry.id   AF-A0AAJ1BQJ7-F1
#
_cell.length_a   1.000
_cell.length_b   1.000
_cell.length_c   1.000
_cell.angle_alpha   90.00
_cell.angle_beta   90.00
_cell.angle_gamma   90.00
#
_symmetry.space_group_name_H-M   'P 1'
#
loop_
_entity.id
_entity.type
_entity.pdbx_description
1 polymer ?
#
loop_
_entity_poly.entity_id
_entity_poly.type
_entity_poly.pdbx_seq_one_letter_code
_entity_poly.pdbx_strand_id
1 'polypeptide(L)'
;MATVIAALGGSLLRPEVEERHAWLESLIEIVRDRVAMDDRLGLVVGGGAAAREGIALARPLIDSEDRLDKIGIAATRLNAAIVRESLADAGIPVSGTIPHSVNEAASLLENRQVVVMGGTRPGHTTDAVAIRLAIAAGAERCVIATNVAKVHDADPRTNSDA
;
A
#
# COMPACT_ATOMS: atom_id res chain seq x y z
N MET A 1 -8.63 -1.43 -20.78
CA MET A 1 -7.45 -0.82 -20.15
C MET A 1 -7.90 0.30 -19.25
N ALA A 2 -8.21 -0.01 -17.99
CA ALA A 2 -8.38 1.00 -16.95
C ALA A 2 -7.08 1.13 -16.15
N THR A 3 -6.83 2.31 -15.59
CA THR A 3 -5.79 2.49 -14.56
C THR A 3 -6.48 2.57 -13.20
N VAL A 4 -6.12 1.66 -12.30
CA VAL A 4 -6.68 1.55 -10.95
C VAL A 4 -5.56 1.68 -9.93
N ILE A 5 -5.74 2.58 -8.98
CA ILE A 5 -4.83 2.70 -7.83
C ILE A 5 -5.51 2.10 -6.60
N ALA A 6 -4.77 1.36 -5.79
CA ALA A 6 -5.26 0.79 -4.55
C ALA A 6 -4.34 1.17 -3.38
N ALA A 7 -4.89 1.77 -2.33
CA ALA A 7 -4.23 1.81 -1.03
C ALA A 7 -4.53 0.50 -0.30
N LEU A 8 -3.50 -0.26 0.04
CA LEU A 8 -3.59 -1.47 0.84
C LEU A 8 -3.21 -1.11 2.27
N GLY A 9 -4.20 -0.98 3.16
CA GLY A 9 -3.96 -0.64 4.55
C GLY A 9 -2.97 -1.61 5.19
N GLY A 10 -1.98 -1.10 5.93
CA GLY A 10 -0.93 -1.96 6.50
C GLY A 10 -1.45 -2.93 7.57
N SER A 11 -2.67 -2.72 8.08
CA SER A 11 -3.38 -3.71 8.89
C SER A 11 -3.81 -4.94 8.11
N LEU A 12 -3.84 -4.92 6.78
CA LEU A 12 -4.11 -6.11 5.97
C LEU A 12 -2.95 -7.12 5.99
N LEU A 13 -1.76 -6.68 6.45
CA LEU A 13 -0.60 -7.52 6.74
C LEU A 13 -0.51 -7.85 8.25
N ARG A 14 -1.64 -8.04 8.96
CA ARG A 14 -1.68 -8.34 10.41
C ARG A 14 -1.03 -9.69 10.78
N PRO A 15 -0.55 -9.87 12.02
CA PRO A 15 0.52 -10.83 12.38
C PRO A 15 0.08 -12.24 12.79
N GLU A 16 -1.21 -12.60 12.77
CA GLU A 16 -1.57 -14.00 12.93
C GLU A 16 -1.07 -14.79 11.70
N VAL A 17 -0.06 -15.63 11.91
CA VAL A 17 0.83 -16.20 10.88
C VAL A 17 0.10 -17.04 9.82
N GLU A 18 -1.13 -17.51 10.11
CA GLU A 18 -1.94 -18.23 9.13
C GLU A 18 -2.63 -17.32 8.08
N GLU A 19 -3.06 -16.10 8.42
CA GLU A 19 -3.93 -15.31 7.52
C GLU A 19 -3.15 -14.49 6.47
N ARG A 20 -1.86 -14.22 6.70
CA ARG A 20 -1.02 -13.42 5.77
C ARG A 20 -0.81 -14.11 4.43
N HIS A 21 -0.61 -15.42 4.45
CA HIS A 21 -0.37 -16.20 3.25
C HIS A 21 -1.63 -16.22 2.38
N ALA A 22 -2.79 -16.53 2.99
CA ALA A 22 -4.08 -16.51 2.29
C ALA A 22 -4.43 -15.11 1.73
N TRP A 23 -4.11 -14.04 2.47
CA TRP A 23 -4.29 -12.68 1.96
C TRP A 23 -3.39 -12.36 0.76
N LEU A 24 -2.11 -12.73 0.82
CA LEU A 24 -1.18 -12.54 -0.29
C LEU A 24 -1.59 -13.36 -1.51
N GLU A 25 -2.00 -14.61 -1.32
CA GLU A 25 -2.55 -15.47 -2.38
C GLU A 25 -3.77 -14.82 -3.05
N SER A 26 -4.73 -14.35 -2.25
CA SER A 26 -5.92 -13.65 -2.75
C SER A 26 -5.55 -12.36 -3.51
N LEU A 27 -4.57 -11.60 -3.01
CA LEU A 27 -4.07 -10.41 -3.71
C LEU A 27 -3.42 -10.78 -5.05
N ILE A 28 -2.61 -11.84 -5.09
CA ILE A 28 -1.97 -12.34 -6.31
C ILE A 28 -3.04 -12.73 -7.34
N GLU A 29 -4.08 -13.45 -6.94
CA GLU A 29 -5.20 -13.83 -7.81
C GLU A 29 -5.90 -12.59 -8.39
N ILE A 30 -6.28 -11.64 -7.54
CA ILE A 30 -6.94 -10.40 -7.97
C ILE A 30 -6.07 -9.62 -8.96
N VAL A 31 -4.78 -9.45 -8.64
CA VAL A 31 -3.84 -8.72 -9.52
C VAL A 31 -3.67 -9.46 -10.85
N ARG A 32 -3.53 -10.79 -10.82
CA ARG A 32 -3.42 -11.61 -12.03
C ARG A 32 -4.63 -11.42 -12.94
N ASP A 33 -5.84 -11.46 -12.38
CA ASP A 33 -7.07 -11.30 -13.15
C ASP A 33 -7.18 -9.90 -13.78
N ARG A 34 -6.81 -8.85 -13.04
CA ARG A 34 -6.78 -7.48 -13.58
C ARG A 34 -5.75 -7.33 -14.71
N VAL A 35 -4.55 -7.90 -14.51
CA VAL A 35 -3.50 -7.90 -15.52
C VAL A 35 -3.94 -8.65 -16.78
N ALA A 36 -4.64 -9.78 -16.64
CA ALA A 36 -5.18 -10.54 -17.77
C ALA A 36 -6.25 -9.76 -18.56
N MET A 37 -6.93 -8.81 -17.93
CA MET A 37 -7.87 -7.88 -18.59
C MET A 37 -7.19 -6.62 -19.15
N ASP A 38 -5.86 -6.57 -19.12
CA ASP A 38 -5.05 -5.44 -19.60
C ASP A 38 -5.27 -4.14 -18.80
N ASP A 39 -5.55 -4.26 -17.51
CA ASP A 39 -5.60 -3.14 -16.58
C ASP A 39 -4.19 -2.80 -16.03
N ARG A 40 -4.00 -1.52 -15.70
CA ARG A 40 -2.81 -1.01 -15.00
C ARG A 40 -3.11 -0.81 -13.53
N LEU A 41 -2.24 -1.31 -12.66
CA LEU A 41 -2.43 -1.32 -11.22
C LEU A 41 -1.29 -0.61 -10.48
N GLY A 42 -1.62 0.43 -9.71
CA GLY A 42 -0.71 1.01 -8.74
C GLY A 42 -1.12 0.64 -7.32
N LEU A 43 -0.26 -0.08 -6.60
CA LEU A 43 -0.52 -0.54 -5.23
C LEU A 43 0.32 0.27 -4.24
N VAL A 44 -0.32 0.93 -3.28
CA VAL A 44 0.35 1.69 -2.21
C VAL A 44 0.14 0.95 -0.89
N VAL A 45 1.22 0.39 -0.34
CA VAL A 45 1.17 -0.50 0.83
C VAL A 45 1.46 0.25 2.13
N GLY A 46 0.55 0.14 3.10
CA GLY A 46 0.68 0.72 4.44
C GLY A 46 1.69 0.00 5.34
N GLY A 47 2.19 0.69 6.36
CA GLY A 47 3.25 0.18 7.24
C GLY A 47 2.79 -0.77 8.36
N GLY A 48 1.52 -0.73 8.73
CA GLY A 48 0.92 -1.78 9.58
C GLY A 48 1.58 -1.94 10.95
N ALA A 49 1.74 -3.19 11.39
CA ALA A 49 2.39 -3.53 12.65
C ALA A 49 3.87 -3.10 12.66
N ALA A 50 4.60 -3.35 11.57
CA ALA A 50 6.01 -2.97 11.43
C ALA A 50 6.24 -1.46 11.66
N ALA A 51 5.36 -0.60 11.12
CA ALA A 51 5.44 0.84 11.37
C ALA A 51 5.14 1.20 12.83
N ARG A 52 4.07 0.63 13.41
CA ARG A 52 3.69 0.92 14.81
C ARG A 52 4.77 0.49 15.80
N GLU A 53 5.33 -0.70 15.61
CA GLU A 53 6.41 -1.23 16.45
C GLU A 53 7.69 -0.40 16.30
N GLY A 54 8.10 -0.09 15.06
CA GLY A 54 9.29 0.71 14.82
C GLY A 54 9.18 2.14 15.38
N ILE A 55 8.03 2.78 15.21
CA ILE A 55 7.77 4.13 15.76
C ILE A 55 7.71 4.08 17.29
N ALA A 56 7.02 3.10 17.88
CA ALA A 56 6.92 2.96 19.34
C ALA A 56 8.28 2.74 19.99
N LEU A 57 9.15 1.93 19.36
CA LEU A 57 10.53 1.72 19.82
C LEU A 57 11.35 3.01 19.80
N ALA A 58 11.18 3.85 18.76
CA ALA A 58 11.98 5.05 18.57
C ALA A 58 11.45 6.29 19.31
N ARG A 59 10.15 6.32 19.66
CA ARG A 59 9.46 7.46 20.29
C ARG A 59 10.16 8.00 21.54
N PRO A 60 10.68 7.17 22.48
CA PRO A 60 11.37 7.69 23.67
C PRO A 60 12.72 8.35 23.37
N LEU A 61 13.25 8.19 22.16
CA LEU A 61 14.58 8.66 21.73
C LEU A 61 14.50 9.80 20.70
N ILE A 62 13.32 10.06 20.14
CA ILE A 62 13.12 10.98 19.01
C ILE A 62 11.85 11.81 19.21
N ASP A 63 12.03 13.10 19.45
CA ASP A 63 10.93 14.07 19.58
C ASP A 63 10.40 14.57 18.22
N SER A 64 11.18 14.39 17.15
CA SER A 64 10.82 14.88 15.82
C SER A 64 9.87 13.92 15.11
N GLU A 65 8.62 14.35 14.93
CA GLU A 65 7.61 13.60 14.15
C GLU A 65 8.09 13.32 12.71
N ASP A 66 8.79 14.25 12.06
CA ASP A 66 9.39 14.04 10.73
C ASP A 66 10.36 12.84 10.71
N ARG A 67 11.15 12.67 11.78
CA ARG A 67 12.08 11.53 11.90
C ARG A 67 11.33 10.23 12.18
N LEU A 68 10.26 10.26 12.96
CA LEU A 68 9.41 9.09 13.21
C LEU A 68 8.64 8.67 11.94
N ASP A 69 8.16 9.63 11.16
CA ASP A 69 7.54 9.38 9.85
C ASP A 69 8.49 8.66 8.90
N LYS A 70 9.79 8.98 8.91
CA LYS A 70 10.79 8.25 8.11
C LYS A 70 10.87 6.77 8.50
N ILE A 71 10.70 6.43 9.78
CA ILE A 71 10.63 5.04 10.26
C ILE A 71 9.35 4.38 9.76
N GLY A 72 8.21 5.08 9.85
CA GLY A 72 6.94 4.61 9.29
C GLY A 72 7.03 4.35 7.78
N ILE A 73 7.66 5.24 7.03
CA ILE A 73 7.90 5.10 5.59
C ILE A 73 8.81 3.90 5.30
N ALA A 74 9.89 3.70 6.06
CA ALA A 74 10.74 2.52 5.89
C ALA A 74 9.92 1.21 6.06
N ALA A 75 9.06 1.14 7.07
CA ALA A 75 8.18 -0.01 7.27
C ALA A 75 7.15 -0.19 6.14
N THR A 76 6.58 0.89 5.59
CA THR A 76 5.69 0.79 4.41
C THR A 76 6.42 0.19 3.20
N ARG A 77 7.71 0.52 3.02
CA ARG A 77 8.52 0.02 1.91
C ARG A 77 8.96 -1.42 2.11
N LEU A 78 9.18 -1.85 3.36
CA LEU A 78 9.36 -3.27 3.68
C LEU A 78 8.13 -4.08 3.25
N ASN A 79 6.93 -3.62 3.62
CA ASN A 79 5.69 -4.27 3.21
C ASN A 79 5.47 -4.25 1.70
N ALA A 80 5.77 -3.12 1.05
CA ALA A 80 5.75 -3.02 -0.41
C ALA A 80 6.72 -3.99 -1.09
N ALA A 81 7.90 -4.24 -0.48
CA ALA A 81 8.86 -5.20 -0.99
C ALA A 81 8.29 -6.62 -0.94
N ILE A 82 7.69 -7.02 0.19
CA ILE A 82 7.05 -8.35 0.31
C ILE A 82 6.01 -8.54 -0.81
N VAL A 83 5.07 -7.60 -0.97
CA VAL A 83 4.04 -7.68 -2.01
C VAL A 83 4.65 -7.73 -3.42
N ARG A 84 5.65 -6.87 -3.71
CA ARG A 84 6.30 -6.84 -5.02
C ARG A 84 6.98 -8.16 -5.36
N GLU A 85 7.76 -8.70 -4.43
CA GLU A 85 8.48 -9.96 -4.66
C GLU A 85 7.49 -11.12 -4.82
N SER A 86 6.43 -11.19 -4.02
CA SER A 86 5.38 -12.22 -4.15
C SER A 86 4.67 -12.16 -5.51
N LEU A 87 4.37 -10.97 -6.02
CA LEU A 87 3.78 -10.81 -7.36
C LEU A 87 4.78 -11.21 -8.45
N ALA A 88 6.05 -10.83 -8.32
CA ALA A 88 7.10 -11.17 -9.28
C ALA A 88 7.33 -12.68 -9.37
N ASP A 89 7.42 -13.36 -8.22
CA ASP A 89 7.57 -14.82 -8.14
C ASP A 89 6.37 -15.55 -8.77
N ALA A 90 5.17 -14.99 -8.61
CA ALA A 90 3.94 -15.46 -9.25
C ALA A 90 3.86 -15.18 -10.77
N GLY A 91 4.91 -14.61 -11.37
CA GLY A 91 5.02 -14.34 -12.81
C GLY A 91 4.27 -13.08 -13.29
N ILE A 92 3.84 -12.20 -12.37
CA ILE A 92 3.13 -10.98 -12.71
C ILE A 92 4.15 -9.90 -13.14
N PRO A 93 3.90 -9.14 -14.24
CA PRO A 93 4.82 -8.13 -14.76
C PRO A 93 4.83 -6.84 -13.92
N VAL A 94 5.32 -6.97 -12.69
CA VAL A 94 5.49 -5.86 -11.74
C VAL A 94 6.76 -5.04 -12.03
N SER A 95 6.79 -3.78 -11.61
CA SER A 95 7.97 -2.93 -11.68
C SER A 95 9.17 -3.58 -10.99
N GLY A 96 10.35 -3.43 -11.60
CA GLY A 96 11.61 -3.97 -11.05
C GLY A 96 12.11 -3.24 -9.81
N THR A 97 11.52 -2.10 -9.48
CA THR A 97 11.87 -1.27 -8.32
C THR A 97 10.61 -0.84 -7.56
N ILE A 98 10.82 -0.44 -6.31
CA ILE A 98 9.82 0.23 -5.47
C ILE A 98 10.09 1.74 -5.60
N PRO A 99 9.18 2.53 -6.20
CA PRO A 99 9.40 3.96 -6.39
C PRO A 99 9.32 4.73 -5.07
N HIS A 100 10.11 5.80 -4.97
CA HIS A 100 10.21 6.64 -3.77
C HIS A 100 9.36 7.91 -3.86
N SER A 101 8.81 8.20 -5.04
CA SER A 101 7.93 9.35 -5.29
C SER A 101 6.71 8.97 -6.12
N VAL A 102 5.65 9.79 -6.02
CA VAL A 102 4.44 9.64 -6.83
C VAL A 102 4.75 9.75 -8.33
N ASN A 103 5.62 10.69 -8.72
CA ASN A 103 5.95 10.90 -10.13
C ASN A 103 6.70 9.71 -10.71
N GLU A 104 7.65 9.15 -9.96
CA GLU A 104 8.37 7.94 -10.36
C GLU A 104 7.41 6.75 -10.52
N ALA A 105 6.47 6.57 -9.58
CA ALA A 105 5.45 5.53 -9.67
C ALA A 105 4.54 5.71 -10.89
N ALA A 106 4.10 6.95 -11.18
CA ALA A 106 3.30 7.26 -12.36
C ALA A 106 4.06 6.98 -13.67
N SER A 107 5.32 7.40 -13.78
CA SER A 107 6.15 7.09 -14.95
C SER A 107 6.40 5.60 -15.14
N LEU A 108 6.51 4.82 -14.05
CA LEU A 108 6.60 3.37 -14.14
C LEU A 108 5.29 2.75 -14.68
N LEU A 109 4.12 3.27 -14.28
CA LEU A 109 2.82 2.81 -14.77
C LEU A 109 2.59 3.08 -16.26
N GLU A 110 3.36 3.97 -16.89
CA GLU A 110 3.31 4.17 -18.35
C GLU A 110 3.79 2.93 -19.11
N ASN A 111 4.75 2.19 -18.53
CA ASN A 111 5.48 1.10 -19.18
C ASN A 111 5.38 -0.25 -18.45
N ARG A 112 4.74 -0.30 -17.28
CA ARG A 112 4.55 -1.50 -16.46
C ARG A 112 3.08 -1.64 -16.08
N GLN A 113 2.55 -2.85 -16.17
CA GLN A 113 1.16 -3.14 -15.80
C GLN A 113 0.94 -3.06 -14.29
N VAL A 114 1.94 -3.40 -13.46
CA VAL A 114 1.82 -3.32 -12.00
C VAL A 114 2.98 -2.53 -11.40
N VAL A 115 2.68 -1.58 -10.53
CA VAL A 115 3.66 -0.84 -9.73
C VAL A 115 3.28 -0.95 -8.26
N VAL A 116 4.24 -1.31 -7.40
CA VAL A 116 4.03 -1.43 -5.95
C VAL A 116 4.93 -0.42 -5.24
N MET A 117 4.36 0.41 -4.37
CA MET A 117 5.07 1.42 -3.63
C MET A 117 4.65 1.50 -2.16
N GLY A 118 5.47 2.17 -1.35
CA GLY A 118 5.13 2.53 0.03
C GLY A 118 4.88 4.04 0.18
N GLY A 119 5.16 4.56 1.36
CA GLY A 119 5.18 5.99 1.64
C GLY A 119 6.29 6.73 0.87
N THR A 120 6.10 8.04 0.71
CA THR A 120 7.01 8.90 -0.07
C THR A 120 7.85 9.81 0.82
N ARG A 121 7.18 10.75 1.48
CA ARG A 121 7.79 11.75 2.37
C ARG A 121 6.97 11.92 3.66
N PRO A 122 7.58 12.42 4.75
CA PRO A 122 6.88 12.73 6.00
C PRO A 122 5.62 13.59 5.84
N GLY A 123 4.74 13.51 6.82
CA GLY A 123 3.48 14.26 6.90
C GLY A 123 2.33 13.72 6.04
N HIS A 124 2.44 12.51 5.48
CA HIS A 124 1.39 11.95 4.63
C HIS A 124 1.13 10.47 4.95
N THR A 125 -0.15 10.10 5.00
CA THR A 125 -0.59 8.70 5.08
C THR A 125 -0.45 8.01 3.72
N THR A 126 -0.52 6.68 3.70
CA THR A 126 -0.53 5.92 2.44
C THR A 126 -1.77 6.17 1.60
N ASP A 127 -2.91 6.51 2.21
CA ASP A 127 -4.12 6.88 1.48
C ASP A 127 -3.90 8.19 0.70
N ALA A 128 -3.26 9.19 1.34
CA ALA A 128 -2.88 10.42 0.66
C ALA A 128 -1.89 10.17 -0.48
N VAL A 129 -0.96 9.22 -0.31
CA VAL A 129 -0.04 8.82 -1.39
C VAL A 129 -0.79 8.14 -2.54
N ALA A 130 -1.72 7.23 -2.26
CA ALA A 130 -2.53 6.55 -3.26
C ALA A 130 -3.40 7.52 -4.06
N ILE A 131 -4.07 8.47 -3.40
CA ILE A 131 -4.86 9.50 -4.07
C ILE A 131 -3.97 10.36 -4.98
N ARG A 132 -2.79 10.76 -4.51
CA ARG A 132 -1.85 11.54 -5.34
C ARG A 132 -1.33 10.73 -6.52
N LEU A 133 -1.10 9.44 -6.36
CA LEU A 133 -0.75 8.54 -7.45
C LEU A 133 -1.89 8.40 -8.46
N ALA A 134 -3.13 8.27 -7.99
CA ALA A 134 -4.31 8.21 -8.87
C ALA A 134 -4.42 9.46 -9.74
N ILE A 135 -4.24 10.64 -9.15
CA ILE A 135 -4.22 11.91 -9.88
C ILE A 135 -3.06 11.94 -10.90
N ALA A 136 -1.85 11.59 -10.47
CA ALA A 136 -0.66 11.66 -11.32
C ALA A 136 -0.69 10.66 -12.49
N ALA A 137 -1.29 9.48 -12.28
CA ALA A 137 -1.42 8.43 -13.30
C ALA A 137 -2.68 8.57 -14.17
N GLY A 138 -3.53 9.59 -13.93
CA GLY A 138 -4.81 9.73 -14.64
C GLY A 138 -5.76 8.55 -14.40
N ALA A 139 -5.71 7.96 -13.20
CA ALA A 139 -6.49 6.77 -12.86
C ALA A 139 -8.00 7.08 -12.78
N GLU A 140 -8.82 6.19 -13.34
CA GLU A 140 -10.27 6.32 -13.27
C GLU A 140 -10.81 6.04 -11.86
N ARG A 141 -10.08 5.22 -11.09
CA ARG A 141 -10.51 4.73 -9.78
C ARG A 141 -9.35 4.67 -8.80
N CYS A 142 -9.62 5.08 -7.56
CA CYS A 142 -8.76 4.85 -6.41
C CYS A 142 -9.55 4.05 -5.36
N VAL A 143 -9.08 2.86 -5.04
CA VAL A 143 -9.67 1.97 -4.04
C VAL A 143 -8.88 2.10 -2.74
N ILE A 144 -9.57 2.32 -1.62
CA ILE A 144 -8.94 2.28 -0.29
C ILE A 144 -9.37 0.98 0.38
N ALA A 145 -8.50 -0.03 0.35
CA ALA A 145 -8.73 -1.30 1.01
C ALA A 145 -8.28 -1.18 2.47
N THR A 146 -9.26 -1.15 3.38
CA THR A 146 -9.04 -1.02 4.82
C THR A 146 -9.71 -2.19 5.56
N ASN A 147 -9.44 -2.33 6.85
CA ASN A 147 -9.98 -3.39 7.71
C ASN A 147 -11.40 -3.07 8.25
N VAL A 148 -12.05 -2.04 7.72
CA VAL A 148 -13.45 -1.73 7.99
C VAL A 148 -14.26 -1.93 6.70
N ALA A 149 -15.44 -2.53 6.82
CA ALA A 149 -16.22 -3.00 5.67
C ALA A 149 -16.69 -1.86 4.75
N LYS A 150 -16.80 -0.64 5.28
CA LYS A 150 -17.20 0.58 4.58
C LYS A 150 -16.79 1.81 5.40
N VAL A 151 -17.00 2.99 4.84
CA VAL A 151 -16.93 4.23 5.61
C VAL A 151 -18.09 4.23 6.61
N HIS A 152 -17.77 4.34 7.89
CA HIS A 152 -18.71 4.51 9.00
C HIS A 152 -18.75 5.98 9.43
N ASP A 153 -19.84 6.41 10.06
CA ASP A 153 -19.98 7.77 10.58
C ASP A 153 -19.16 8.01 11.88
N ALA A 154 -18.81 6.93 12.58
CA ALA A 154 -17.89 6.88 13.71
C ALA A 154 -16.94 5.67 13.61
N ASP A 155 -15.89 5.58 14.45
CA ASP A 155 -15.00 4.39 14.44
C ASP A 155 -15.76 3.18 15.01
N PRO A 156 -16.06 2.14 14.20
CA PRO A 156 -16.89 1.01 14.62
C PRO A 156 -16.23 0.16 15.71
N ARG A 157 -14.94 0.35 15.99
CA ARG A 157 -14.23 -0.32 17.09
C ARG A 157 -14.50 0.34 18.44
N THR A 158 -14.91 1.60 18.43
CA THR A 158 -15.17 2.39 19.64
C THR A 158 -16.65 2.78 19.79
N ASN A 159 -17.43 2.66 18.72
CA ASN A 159 -18.86 2.90 18.72
C ASN A 159 -19.57 1.74 18.00
N SER A 160 -20.36 0.96 18.73
CA SER A 160 -21.12 -0.17 18.18
C SER A 160 -22.22 0.25 17.21
N ASP A 161 -22.63 1.52 17.26
CA ASP A 161 -23.76 2.05 16.48
C ASP A 161 -23.30 2.75 15.18
N ALA A 162 -22.02 2.59 14.82
CA ALA A 162 -21.37 3.22 13.68
C ALA A 162 -21.59 2.49 12.33
#